data_AF-A0A841L8C2-F1
#
_entry.id   AF-A0A841L8C2-F1
#
_cell.length_a   1.000
_cell.length_b   1.000
_cell.length_c   1.000
_cell.angle_alpha   90.00
_cell.angle_beta   90.00
_cell.angle_gamma   90.00
#
_symmetry.space_group_name_H-M   'P 1'
#
loop_
_entity.id
_entity.type
_entity.pdbx_description
1 polymer ?
#
loop_
_entity_poly.entity_id
_entity_poly.type
_entity_poly.pdbx_seq_one_letter_code
_entity_poly.pdbx_strand_id
1 'polypeptide(L)'
;MPISTKACAGRALFAITVAAACASAAFSQPRTVSSEAGELALETIARGLDHPWALAFLPDGRVLVTERNSGNLRIVSRDGALSSPVEGVPKIFRYKGVTGRSQAGLFDVRLHPEFA
;
A
#
# COMPACT_ATOMS: atom_id res chain seq x y z
N MET A 1 -34.04 -28.92 -60.93
CA MET A 1 -33.72 -29.11 -59.49
C MET A 1 -33.23 -30.54 -59.33
N PRO A 2 -32.21 -30.85 -58.50
CA PRO A 2 -31.79 -30.07 -57.32
C PRO A 2 -30.27 -29.73 -57.23
N ILE A 3 -29.91 -29.07 -56.12
CA ILE A 3 -28.58 -28.87 -55.49
C ILE A 3 -27.48 -28.09 -56.25
N SER A 4 -27.32 -26.82 -55.88
CA SER A 4 -26.09 -26.03 -56.03
C SER A 4 -25.12 -26.31 -54.87
N THR A 5 -23.82 -26.40 -55.12
CA THR A 5 -22.82 -26.63 -54.06
C THR A 5 -21.57 -25.74 -54.20
N LYS A 6 -21.50 -24.73 -53.34
CA LYS A 6 -20.30 -24.13 -52.70
C LYS A 6 -19.12 -23.69 -53.58
N ALA A 7 -18.99 -22.36 -53.75
CA ALA A 7 -17.71 -21.72 -54.04
C ALA A 7 -16.79 -21.72 -52.79
N CYS A 8 -15.48 -21.80 -53.01
CA CYS A 8 -14.48 -21.88 -51.95
C CYS A 8 -14.12 -20.49 -51.38
N ALA A 9 -14.19 -20.32 -50.05
CA ALA A 9 -13.81 -19.06 -49.39
C ALA A 9 -12.29 -19.01 -49.14
N GLY A 10 -11.60 -18.09 -49.81
CA GLY A 10 -10.14 -18.00 -49.82
C GLY A 10 -9.56 -16.79 -49.09
N ARG A 11 -9.02 -17.03 -47.89
CA ARG A 11 -7.92 -16.31 -47.21
C ARG A 11 -8.13 -14.84 -46.81
N ALA A 12 -8.21 -14.65 -45.50
CA ALA A 12 -8.11 -13.38 -44.79
C ALA A 12 -6.77 -12.65 -45.00
N LEU A 13 -6.82 -11.31 -44.92
CA LEU A 13 -5.79 -10.48 -44.31
C LEU A 13 -6.46 -9.47 -43.36
N PHE A 14 -6.46 -9.76 -42.06
CA PHE A 14 -6.69 -8.74 -41.03
C PHE A 14 -5.34 -8.09 -40.72
N ALA A 15 -5.18 -6.82 -41.13
CA ALA A 15 -3.99 -6.04 -40.79
C ALA A 15 -4.03 -5.66 -39.29
N ILE A 16 -3.03 -6.10 -38.53
CA ILE A 16 -2.88 -5.77 -37.12
C ILE A 16 -2.32 -4.34 -37.00
N THR A 17 -3.18 -3.38 -36.67
CA THR A 17 -2.74 -2.03 -36.28
C THR A 17 -2.30 -2.02 -34.83
N VAL A 18 -0.99 -1.96 -34.61
CA VAL A 18 -0.39 -1.73 -33.29
C VAL A 18 -0.63 -0.28 -32.89
N ALA A 19 -1.74 -0.02 -32.20
CA ALA A 19 -1.97 1.25 -31.54
C ALA A 19 -1.15 1.29 -30.23
N ALA A 20 -0.20 2.22 -30.15
CA ALA A 20 0.68 2.36 -29.00
C ALA A 20 -0.12 2.67 -27.73
N ALA A 21 -0.20 1.71 -26.81
CA ALA A 21 -0.67 1.94 -25.46
C ALA A 21 0.38 2.78 -24.71
N CYS A 22 0.24 4.10 -24.76
CA CYS A 22 0.88 4.98 -23.78
C CYS A 22 0.33 4.58 -22.40
N ALA A 23 1.07 3.71 -21.71
CA ALA A 23 0.82 3.38 -20.32
C ALA A 23 1.05 4.65 -19.51
N SER A 24 -0.04 5.35 -19.21
CA SER A 24 -0.05 6.48 -18.28
C SER A 24 0.36 5.96 -16.90
N ALA A 25 1.68 5.95 -16.64
CA ALA A 25 2.22 5.90 -15.30
C ALA A 25 1.68 7.13 -14.56
N ALA A 26 0.56 6.95 -13.87
CA ALA A 26 -0.10 7.99 -13.10
C ALA A 26 0.75 8.29 -11.86
N PHE A 27 1.84 9.02 -12.05
CA PHE A 27 2.61 9.61 -10.97
C PHE A 27 1.65 10.45 -10.13
N SER A 28 1.41 10.00 -8.89
CA SER A 28 0.57 10.72 -7.94
C SER A 28 1.18 12.10 -7.76
N GLN A 29 0.47 13.13 -8.21
CA GLN A 29 0.92 14.51 -8.01
C GLN A 29 1.10 14.74 -6.50
N PRO A 30 2.22 15.36 -6.05
CA PRO A 30 2.37 15.76 -4.67
C PRO A 30 1.18 16.65 -4.30
N ARG A 31 0.42 16.29 -3.26
CA ARG A 31 -0.68 17.15 -2.80
C ARG A 31 -0.06 18.30 -2.04
N THR A 32 -0.25 19.54 -2.50
CA THR A 32 0.11 20.69 -1.67
C THR A 32 -0.99 20.93 -0.63
N VAL A 33 -0.59 21.39 0.55
CA VAL A 33 -1.48 21.74 1.66
C VAL A 33 -1.01 23.05 2.25
N SER A 34 -1.86 24.07 2.23
CA SER A 34 -1.57 25.37 2.83
C SER A 34 -1.47 25.28 4.35
N SER A 35 -0.47 25.93 4.93
CA SER A 35 -0.28 26.09 6.37
C SER A 35 0.13 27.52 6.70
N GLU A 36 0.11 27.91 7.99
CA GLU A 36 0.63 29.22 8.43
C GLU A 36 2.13 29.41 8.10
N ALA A 37 2.88 28.31 7.92
CA ALA A 37 4.28 28.31 7.51
C ALA A 37 4.48 28.27 5.98
N GLY A 38 3.40 28.33 5.19
CA GLY A 38 3.42 28.23 3.73
C GLY A 38 2.90 26.89 3.20
N GLU A 39 3.14 26.62 1.91
CA GLU A 39 2.70 25.41 1.22
C GLU A 39 3.56 24.20 1.58
N LEU A 40 2.92 23.12 2.02
CA LEU A 40 3.56 21.85 2.36
C LEU A 40 3.28 20.79 1.29
N ALA A 41 4.32 20.12 0.81
CA ALA A 41 4.17 18.96 -0.07
C ALA A 41 3.82 17.70 0.76
N LEU A 42 2.68 17.08 0.46
CA LEU A 42 2.19 15.86 1.09
C LEU A 42 2.36 14.66 0.16
N GLU A 43 3.17 13.71 0.60
CA GLU A 43 3.38 12.41 -0.02
C GLU A 43 2.81 11.29 0.87
N THR A 44 2.18 10.27 0.28
CA THR A 44 1.72 9.09 1.04
C THR A 44 2.71 7.96 0.90
N ILE A 45 3.52 7.72 1.93
CA ILE A 45 4.53 6.66 1.95
C ILE A 45 3.90 5.25 2.01
N ALA A 46 2.86 5.05 2.83
CA ALA A 46 2.21 3.74 3.00
C ALA A 46 0.69 3.86 3.18
N ARG A 47 -0.03 2.78 2.87
CA ARG A 47 -1.50 2.67 3.01
C ARG A 47 -1.88 1.31 3.57
N GLY A 48 -3.02 1.20 4.25
CA GLY A 48 -3.55 -0.07 4.77
C GLY A 48 -3.08 -0.43 6.19
N LEU A 49 -2.59 0.55 6.96
CA LEU A 49 -2.24 0.40 8.37
C LEU A 49 -3.50 0.51 9.28
N ASP A 50 -3.63 -0.37 10.27
CA ASP A 50 -4.70 -0.29 11.28
C ASP A 50 -4.31 0.61 12.48
N HIS A 51 -4.76 1.87 12.46
CA HIS A 51 -4.52 2.85 13.52
C HIS A 51 -3.02 2.95 13.92
N PRO A 52 -2.15 3.37 12.99
CA PRO A 52 -0.71 3.51 13.26
C PRO A 52 -0.47 4.50 14.40
N TRP A 53 0.46 4.16 15.31
CA TRP A 53 0.70 4.94 16.53
C TRP A 53 2.11 5.50 16.63
N ALA A 54 3.13 4.65 16.59
CA ALA A 54 4.54 5.04 16.63
C ALA A 54 5.31 4.47 15.45
N LEU A 55 6.46 5.09 15.16
CA LEU A 55 7.38 4.65 14.12
C LEU A 55 8.83 4.67 14.60
N ALA A 56 9.65 3.78 14.07
CA ALA A 56 11.11 3.78 14.24
C ALA A 56 11.80 3.42 12.93
N PHE A 57 12.79 4.24 12.52
CA PHE A 57 13.57 4.00 11.31
C PHE A 57 14.62 2.91 11.57
N LEU A 58 14.66 1.90 10.70
CA LEU A 58 15.70 0.87 10.68
C LEU A 58 16.95 1.37 9.95
N PRO A 59 18.16 0.88 10.29
CA PRO A 59 19.41 1.30 9.66
C PRO A 59 19.47 1.11 8.13
N ASP A 60 18.66 0.21 7.58
CA ASP A 60 18.54 -0.06 6.14
C ASP A 60 17.50 0.82 5.42
N GLY A 61 16.92 1.81 6.12
CA GLY A 61 15.93 2.74 5.60
C GLY A 61 14.50 2.21 5.55
N ARG A 62 14.23 1.01 6.07
CA ARG A 62 12.84 0.55 6.33
C ARG A 62 12.29 1.23 7.59
N VAL A 63 10.98 1.14 7.81
CA VAL A 63 10.32 1.74 8.98
C VAL A 63 9.50 0.70 9.73
N LEU A 64 9.73 0.56 11.04
CA LEU A 64 8.83 -0.13 11.95
C LEU A 64 7.63 0.77 12.25
N VAL A 65 6.42 0.22 12.21
CA VAL A 65 5.18 0.93 12.56
C VAL A 65 4.33 0.06 13.48
N THR A 66 3.91 0.61 14.62
CA THR A 66 2.96 -0.06 15.53
C THR A 66 1.52 0.23 15.15
N GLU A 67 0.71 -0.82 15.04
CA GLU A 67 -0.74 -0.73 14.82
C GLU A 67 -1.47 -0.90 16.16
N ARG A 68 -2.09 0.17 16.67
CA ARG A 68 -2.61 0.15 18.03
C ARG A 68 -3.74 -0.84 18.23
N ASN A 69 -4.68 -0.91 17.28
CA ASN A 69 -5.94 -1.63 17.45
C ASN A 69 -5.81 -3.14 17.18
N SER A 70 -5.03 -3.52 16.17
CA SER A 70 -4.68 -4.92 15.87
C SER A 70 -3.66 -5.47 16.86
N GLY A 71 -2.77 -4.61 17.37
CA GLY A 71 -1.63 -5.00 18.20
C GLY A 71 -0.43 -5.50 17.37
N ASN A 72 -0.45 -5.31 16.05
CA ASN A 72 0.65 -5.74 15.19
C ASN A 72 1.81 -4.73 15.23
N LEU A 73 3.03 -5.26 15.06
CA LEU A 73 4.15 -4.50 14.51
C LEU A 73 4.24 -4.78 13.01
N ARG A 74 4.45 -3.75 12.19
CA ARG A 74 4.56 -3.82 10.73
C ARG A 74 5.91 -3.26 10.29
N ILE A 75 6.47 -3.78 9.21
CA ILE A 75 7.57 -3.13 8.50
C ILE A 75 6.99 -2.50 7.22
N VAL A 76 7.32 -1.23 7.00
CA VAL A 76 7.17 -0.49 5.75
C VAL A 76 8.52 -0.54 5.02
N SER A 77 8.53 -1.03 3.78
CA SER A 77 9.72 -1.00 2.92
C SER A 77 9.95 0.38 2.30
N ARG A 78 11.12 0.60 1.70
CA ARG A 78 11.52 1.90 1.10
C ARG A 78 10.62 2.36 -0.05
N ASP A 79 9.85 1.46 -0.65
CA ASP A 79 8.85 1.69 -1.69
C ASP A 79 7.40 1.71 -1.15
N GLY A 80 7.21 1.66 0.17
CA GLY A 80 5.90 1.80 0.82
C GLY A 80 5.11 0.51 1.04
N ALA A 81 5.63 -0.66 0.63
CA ALA A 81 4.94 -1.93 0.82
C ALA A 81 4.93 -2.41 2.29
N LEU A 82 3.87 -3.15 2.67
CA LEU A 82 3.61 -3.57 4.06
C LEU A 82 3.84 -5.08 4.29
N SER A 83 4.77 -5.42 5.19
CA SER A 83 5.46 -6.73 5.31
C SER A 83 4.68 -8.00 5.76
N SER A 84 3.37 -7.96 5.98
CA SER A 84 2.65 -8.80 6.99
C SER A 84 3.16 -8.65 8.46
N PRO A 85 2.38 -9.01 9.51
CA PRO A 85 2.73 -8.73 10.91
C PRO A 85 4.04 -9.40 11.35
N VAL A 86 4.88 -8.65 12.09
CA VAL A 86 6.11 -9.18 12.69
C VAL A 86 5.73 -10.14 13.83
N GLU A 87 6.36 -11.31 13.86
CA GLU A 87 6.13 -12.33 14.88
C GLU A 87 6.76 -11.95 16.24
N GLY A 88 6.36 -12.66 17.31
CA GLY A 88 6.90 -12.44 18.66
C GLY A 88 6.39 -11.19 19.40
N VAL A 89 5.57 -10.36 18.76
CA VAL A 89 4.93 -9.19 19.39
C VAL A 89 4.00 -9.66 20.52
N PRO A 90 4.06 -9.07 21.74
CA PRO A 90 3.20 -9.46 22.85
C PRO A 90 1.70 -9.26 22.56
N LYS A 91 0.87 -10.16 23.10
CA LYS A 91 -0.59 -9.98 23.07
C LYS A 91 -0.98 -8.74 23.88
N ILE A 92 -1.65 -7.79 23.22
CA ILE A 92 -2.13 -6.55 23.85
C ILE A 92 -3.49 -6.72 24.53
N PHE A 93 -3.76 -5.85 25.50
CA PHE A 93 -5.13 -5.57 25.94
C PHE A 93 -5.77 -4.52 25.03
N ARG A 94 -6.99 -4.80 24.55
CA ARG A 94 -7.85 -3.82 23.88
C ARG A 94 -9.25 -3.85 24.48
N TYR A 95 -9.67 -2.73 25.05
CA TYR A 95 -11.04 -2.55 25.50
C TYR A 95 -11.97 -2.37 24.29
N LYS A 96 -12.98 -3.23 24.13
CA LYS A 96 -13.90 -3.13 22.98
C LYS A 96 -15.01 -2.09 23.18
N GLY A 97 -15.43 -1.86 24.42
CA GLY A 97 -16.44 -0.84 24.80
C GLY A 97 -17.78 -0.98 24.07
N VAL A 98 -18.63 0.04 24.22
CA VAL A 98 -19.90 0.15 23.47
C VAL A 98 -19.70 0.79 22.10
N THR A 99 -18.70 1.65 21.96
CA THR A 99 -18.45 2.44 20.74
C THR A 99 -17.38 1.85 19.81
N GLY A 100 -16.79 0.71 20.14
CA GLY A 100 -15.63 0.13 19.44
C GLY A 100 -14.31 0.88 19.63
N ARG A 101 -14.34 2.09 20.23
CA ARG A 101 -13.19 2.95 20.48
C ARG A 101 -12.44 2.50 21.73
N SER A 102 -11.14 2.26 21.59
CA SER A 102 -10.20 2.01 22.68
C SER A 102 -9.19 3.16 22.76
N GLN A 103 -8.63 3.40 23.94
CA GLN A 103 -7.33 4.09 24.03
C GLN A 103 -6.16 3.11 24.28
N ALA A 104 -6.43 1.93 24.85
CA ALA A 104 -5.46 0.86 25.02
C ALA A 104 -5.15 0.15 23.70
N GLY A 105 -3.90 -0.29 23.53
CA GLY A 105 -3.41 -1.11 22.43
C GLY A 105 -1.88 -1.21 22.44
N LEU A 106 -1.26 -1.47 21.28
CA LEU A 106 0.20 -1.36 21.11
C LEU A 106 0.58 0.11 20.91
N PHE A 107 1.63 0.58 21.60
CA PHE A 107 2.03 1.99 21.62
C PHE A 107 3.41 2.24 21.01
N ASP A 108 4.41 2.66 21.79
CA ASP A 108 5.71 3.09 21.28
C ASP A 108 6.57 1.91 20.81
N VAL A 109 7.48 2.18 19.87
CA VAL A 109 8.55 1.28 19.44
C VAL A 109 9.86 2.05 19.36
N ARG A 110 10.91 1.51 19.98
CA ARG A 110 12.26 2.09 19.98
C ARG A 110 13.25 1.00 19.58
N LEU A 111 14.25 1.36 18.79
CA LEU A 111 15.43 0.53 18.63
C LEU A 111 16.33 0.67 19.86
N HIS A 112 17.07 -0.38 20.17
CA HIS A 112 18.19 -0.29 21.10
C HIS A 112 19.28 0.63 20.49
N PRO A 113 20.05 1.40 21.28
CA PRO A 113 21.16 2.20 20.75
C PRO A 113 22.20 1.37 19.98
N GLU A 114 22.35 0.09 20.32
CA GLU A 114 23.24 -0.88 19.66
C GLU A 114 22.45 -1.91 18.82
N PHE A 115 21.40 -1.48 18.10
CA PHE A 115 20.57 -2.39 17.30
C PHE A 115 21.28 -2.92 16.04
N ALA A 116 22.28 -2.18 15.51
CA ALA A 116 23.15 -2.56 14.39
C ALA A 116 24.47 -1.78 14.45
#